data_AF-A0A1B9E5V2-F1
#
_entry.id   AF-A0A1B9E5V2-F1
#
_cell.length_a   1.000
_cell.length_b   1.000
_cell.length_c   1.000
_cell.angle_alpha   90.00
_cell.angle_beta   90.00
_cell.angle_gamma   90.00
#
_symmetry.space_group_name_H-M   'P 1'
#
loop_
_entity.id
_entity.type
_entity.pdbx_description
1 polymer ?
#
loop_
_entity_poly.entity_id
_entity_poly.type
_entity_poly.pdbx_seq_one_letter_code
_entity_poly.pdbx_strand_id
1 'polypeptide(L)' 'MAKTIPKSPAVNLKNAKTVRKKIPSLPGNYQEFYNGVSTAINHNKPMPVTPEQAVLVIQRIEAALQSNQQ' A
#
# COMPACT_ATOMS: atom_id res chain seq x y z
N MET A 1 -21.00 -0.53 -14.74
CA MET A 1 -21.48 0.31 -13.62
C MET A 1 -20.73 -0.05 -12.36
N ALA A 2 -20.46 0.93 -11.48
CA ALA A 2 -19.83 0.86 -10.14
C ALA A 2 -18.36 1.31 -10.11
N LYS A 3 -17.90 2.17 -9.18
CA LYS A 3 -18.55 3.05 -8.19
C LYS A 3 -17.54 4.21 -8.01
N THR A 4 -18.01 5.44 -8.07
CA THR A 4 -17.22 6.66 -7.87
C THR A 4 -16.58 6.66 -6.47
N ILE A 5 -15.26 6.84 -6.41
CA ILE A 5 -14.53 7.10 -5.18
C ILE A 5 -15.04 8.45 -4.62
N PRO A 6 -15.56 8.54 -3.39
CA PRO A 6 -16.05 9.81 -2.87
C PRO A 6 -14.87 10.77 -2.69
N LYS A 7 -14.90 11.88 -3.42
CA LYS A 7 -13.95 13.00 -3.23
C LYS A 7 -14.01 13.43 -1.77
N SER A 8 -12.84 13.48 -1.12
CA SER A 8 -12.68 13.97 0.24
C SER A 8 -13.29 15.38 0.35
N PRO A 9 -14.15 15.66 1.35
CA PRO A 9 -14.79 16.96 1.46
C PRO A 9 -13.73 18.00 1.85
N ALA A 10 -13.66 19.08 1.07
CA ALA A 10 -12.88 20.25 1.42
C ALA A 10 -13.29 20.74 2.81
N VAL A 11 -12.38 20.68 3.77
CA VAL A 11 -12.63 21.06 5.17
C VAL A 11 -12.67 22.59 5.26
N ASN A 12 -13.85 23.16 5.48
CA ASN A 12 -14.02 24.57 5.83
C ASN A 12 -13.75 24.75 7.34
N LEU A 13 -12.61 25.35 7.67
CA LEU A 13 -12.02 25.41 9.02
C LEU A 13 -12.78 26.27 10.05
N LYS A 14 -13.95 26.83 9.71
CA LYS A 14 -14.64 27.79 10.58
C LYS A 14 -15.49 27.16 11.70
N ASN A 15 -15.80 25.86 11.65
CA ASN A 15 -16.61 25.15 12.66
C ASN A 15 -16.15 23.70 12.88
N ALA A 16 -14.84 23.46 13.00
CA ALA A 16 -14.28 22.11 13.07
C ALA A 16 -14.60 21.39 14.39
N LYS A 17 -15.81 20.82 14.50
CA LYS A 17 -16.08 19.73 15.46
C LYS A 17 -15.28 18.52 14.97
N THR A 18 -14.25 18.11 15.72
CA THR A 18 -13.46 16.92 15.41
C THR A 18 -14.36 15.68 15.45
N VAL A 19 -14.71 15.14 14.28
CA VAL A 19 -15.50 13.90 14.18
C VAL A 19 -14.56 12.71 14.11
N ARG A 20 -14.50 11.90 15.17
CA ARG A 20 -13.79 10.61 15.18
C ARG A 20 -14.68 9.53 14.55
N LYS A 21 -14.29 9.00 13.39
CA LYS A 21 -14.99 7.90 12.72
C LYS A 21 -14.09 6.68 12.63
N LYS A 22 -14.64 5.49 12.91
CA LYS A 22 -13.96 4.21 12.65
C LYS A 22 -14.16 3.84 11.18
N ILE A 23 -13.06 3.66 10.45
CA ILE A 23 -13.11 3.17 9.06
C ILE A 23 -12.92 1.65 9.10
N PRO A 24 -13.82 0.85 8.46
CA PRO A 24 -13.63 -0.59 8.36
C PRO A 24 -12.32 -0.92 7.64
N SER A 25 -11.54 -1.84 8.21
CA SER A 25 -10.33 -2.38 7.60
C SER A 25 -10.59 -3.77 7.04
N LEU A 26 -9.90 -4.12 5.95
CA LEU A 26 -9.84 -5.51 5.50
C LEU A 26 -9.01 -6.35 6.48
N PRO A 27 -9.33 -7.64 6.67
CA PRO A 27 -8.46 -8.55 7.41
C PRO A 27 -7.14 -8.74 6.65
N GLY A 28 -6.03 -8.87 7.39
CA GLY A 28 -4.74 -9.21 6.78
C GLY A 28 -4.72 -10.63 6.22
N ASN A 29 -4.00 -10.85 5.13
CA ASN A 29 -3.92 -12.16 4.47
C ASN A 29 -2.49 -12.48 3.99
N TYR A 30 -1.64 -12.93 4.91
CA TYR A 30 -0.27 -13.33 4.58
C TYR A 30 -0.19 -14.61 3.73
N GLN A 31 -1.22 -15.46 3.76
CA GLN A 31 -1.29 -16.69 2.97
C GLN A 31 -1.31 -16.40 1.47
N GLU A 32 -1.85 -15.25 1.07
CA GLU A 32 -1.92 -14.82 -0.33
C GLU A 32 -0.53 -14.75 -0.99
N PHE A 33 0.50 -14.34 -0.24
CA PHE A 33 1.87 -14.33 -0.73
C PHE A 33 2.35 -15.74 -1.12
N TYR A 34 2.21 -16.72 -0.22
CA TYR A 34 2.64 -18.10 -0.48
C TYR A 34 1.83 -18.77 -1.60
N ASN A 35 0.53 -18.48 -1.68
CA ASN A 35 -0.30 -18.95 -2.79
C ASN A 35 0.18 -18.37 -4.13
N GLY A 36 0.56 -17.09 -4.15
CA GLY A 36 1.17 -16.43 -5.30
C GLY A 36 2.49 -17.08 -5.71
N VAL A 37 3.38 -17.36 -4.74
CA VAL A 37 4.66 -18.07 -5.00
C VAL A 37 4.42 -19.46 -5.57
N SER A 38 3.54 -20.25 -4.96
CA SER A 38 3.18 -21.58 -5.47
C SER A 38 2.65 -21.52 -6.91
N THR A 39 1.81 -20.53 -7.21
CA THR A 39 1.27 -20.33 -8.56
C THR A 39 2.34 -19.92 -9.56
N ALA A 40 3.30 -19.07 -9.16
CA ALA A 40 4.41 -18.67 -10.01
C ALA A 40 5.28 -19.87 -10.39
N ILE A 41 5.61 -20.73 -9.42
CA ILE A 41 6.40 -21.95 -9.62
C ILE A 41 5.66 -22.95 -10.52
N ASN A 42 4.41 -23.25 -10.20
CA ASN A 42 3.69 -24.36 -10.83
C ASN A 42 3.08 -24.00 -12.19
N HIS A 43 2.74 -22.73 -12.41
CA HIS A 43 1.95 -22.29 -13.57
C HIS A 43 2.62 -21.18 -14.38
N ASN A 44 3.92 -20.95 -14.15
CA ASN A 44 4.72 -19.93 -14.84
C ASN A 44 4.05 -18.53 -14.81
N LYS A 45 3.41 -18.22 -13.67
CA LYS A 45 2.79 -16.91 -13.43
C LYS A 45 3.81 -15.93 -12.84
N PRO A 46 3.57 -14.62 -12.94
CA PRO A 46 4.43 -13.63 -12.30
C PRO A 46 4.54 -13.84 -10.79
N MET A 47 5.71 -13.55 -10.23
CA MET A 47 5.91 -13.53 -8.78
C MET A 47 5.05 -12.45 -8.12
N PRO A 48 4.48 -12.69 -6.92
CA PRO A 48 3.68 -11.69 -6.20
C PRO A 48 4.53 -10.47 -5.77
N VAL A 49 5.82 -10.68 -5.53
CA VAL A 49 6.84 -9.63 -5.33
C VAL A 49 8.10 -10.07 -6.06
N THR A 50 8.65 -9.22 -6.92
CA THR A 50 9.87 -9.52 -7.67
C THR A 50 11.13 -9.04 -6.92
N PRO A 51 12.31 -9.61 -7.21
CA PRO A 51 13.57 -9.15 -6.62
C PRO A 51 13.86 -7.66 -6.89
N GLU A 52 13.52 -7.16 -8.08
CA GLU A 52 13.75 -5.77 -8.48
C GLU A 52 12.92 -4.80 -7.63
N GLN A 53 11.71 -5.20 -7.24
CA GLN A 53 10.90 -4.40 -6.33
C GLN A 53 11.54 -4.29 -4.94
N ALA A 54 12.16 -5.36 -4.44
CA ALA A 54 12.89 -5.33 -3.17
C ALA A 54 14.12 -4.41 -3.25
N VAL A 55 14.89 -4.51 -4.34
CA VAL A 55 16.05 -3.62 -4.59
C VAL A 55 15.62 -2.16 -4.62
N LEU A 56 14.50 -1.85 -5.29
CA LEU A 56 13.98 -0.48 -5.35
C LEU A 56 13.59 0.06 -3.97
N VAL A 57 13.07 -0.78 -3.08
CA VAL A 57 12.78 -0.39 -1.69
C VAL A 57 14.06 -0.05 -0.94
N ILE A 58 15.10 -0.87 -1.08
CA ILE A 58 16.42 -0.62 -0.46
C ILE A 58 16.98 0.72 -0.93
N GLN A 59 17.00 0.97 -2.24
CA GLN A 59 17.48 2.24 -2.81
C GLN A 59 16.72 3.45 -2.27
N ARG A 60 15.40 3.34 -2.06
CA ARG A 60 14.59 4.42 -1.48
C ARG A 60 14.94 4.67 -0.02
N ILE A 61 15.22 3.62 0.75
CA ILE A 61 15.66 3.74 2.14
C ILE A 61 17.02 4.46 2.20
N GLU A 62 17.97 4.07 1.33
CA GLU A 62 19.27 4.71 1.22
C GLU A 62 19.16 6.19 0.84
N ALA A 63 18.33 6.51 -0.14
CA ALA A 63 18.07 7.91 -0.53
C ALA A 63 17.43 8.73 0.61
N ALA A 64 16.54 8.13 1.41
CA ALA A 64 15.97 8.80 2.57
C ALA A 64 17.01 9.07 3.67
N LEU A 65 17.93 8.13 3.89
CA LEU A 65 19.06 8.32 4.82
C LEU A 65 19.99 9.43 4.33
N GLN A 66 20.31 9.46 3.04
CA GLN A 66 21.10 10.53 2.43
C GLN A 66 20.39 11.89 2.56
N SER A 67 19.09 11.93 2.31
CA SER A 67 18.29 13.16 2.44
C SER A 67 18.29 13.72 3.87
N ASN A 68 18.41 12.88 4.89
CA ASN A 68 18.46 13.32 6.29
C ASN A 68 19.83 13.86 6.70
N GLN A 69 20.88 13.58 5.93
CA GLN A 69 22.25 14.06 6.19
C GLN A 69 22.54 15.42 5.53
N GLN A 70 21.67 15.88 4.63
CA GLN A 70 21.75 17.17 3.93
C GLN A 70 20.90 18.22 4.63
#